data_AF-A0A2N6D351-F1
#
_entry.id   AF-A0A2N6D351-F1
#
_cell.length_a   1.000
_cell.length_b   1.000
_cell.length_c   1.000
_cell.angle_alpha   90.00
_cell.angle_beta   90.00
_cell.angle_gamma   90.00
#
_symmetry.space_group_name_H-M   'P 1'
#
loop_
_entity.id
_entity.type
_entity.pdbx_description
1 polymer ?
#
loop_
_entity_poly.entity_id
_entity_poly.type
_entity_poly.pdbx_seq_one_letter_code
_entity_poly.pdbx_strand_id
1 'polypeptide(L)'
;MLKKVKATALPTLLLVALLLSIVSPAVAHEDDYIVGLSAFRDGLYDISKPSLDAYLAGETEERKADYSHYLLYQILLNRNDFKSSLKHLNAISSTKDRRYDTIRMAKDKMLLLTKTNCGEATAYLAESNDDTSLNYYLDSECKPEGDSIDMLINNAKSDKTKLKVIAKFPDNKELVTKVFDSLNFSNLSNDSKKYFALYFYSNGDMERFKQVRAIYEDADVVGLELDSLWKAGDRDGFIASYEDYRKKYKLKGANACRAIDIYKKSDTEFDCNLVNECMQKYSVDFVKLKGACLVKQGDNKKITAFIDSLKPTIFPGMCGYGEYVFHNDLYDGKAHNKFYQCEEKYKVADVLLKKGDYQAVVNMFLKKDKDMDKYYTAISLRKLGKTEAADATAGTIKEEALKLKYSGGTQ
;
A
#
# COMPACT_ATOMS: atom_id res chain seq x y z
N MET A 1 25.26 92.15 59.74
CA MET A 1 26.26 91.12 60.10
C MET A 1 25.90 89.81 59.40
N LEU A 2 26.91 89.19 58.78
CA LEU A 2 27.05 87.82 58.22
C LEU A 2 25.93 86.81 58.61
N LYS A 3 25.45 85.87 57.77
CA LYS A 3 25.92 85.25 56.52
C LYS A 3 24.73 84.46 55.91
N LYS A 4 24.64 84.41 54.57
CA LYS A 4 23.84 83.40 53.83
C LYS A 4 24.46 82.00 53.99
N VAL A 5 23.64 80.97 54.13
CA VAL A 5 23.91 79.64 53.56
C VAL A 5 22.66 79.15 52.82
N LYS A 6 22.84 78.95 51.52
CA LYS A 6 21.96 78.25 50.56
C LYS A 6 22.37 76.77 50.53
N ALA A 7 21.42 75.93 50.11
CA ALA A 7 21.61 74.63 49.45
C ALA A 7 22.25 73.53 50.33
N THR A 8 21.89 72.24 50.30
CA THR A 8 21.19 71.43 49.30
C THR A 8 20.86 70.12 50.04
N ALA A 9 19.58 69.79 50.16
CA ALA A 9 19.18 68.39 50.28
C ALA A 9 19.36 67.73 48.90
N LEU A 10 19.65 66.42 48.86
CA LEU A 10 19.66 65.59 47.64
C LEU A 10 20.89 65.74 46.70
N PRO A 11 22.07 65.17 47.06
CA PRO A 11 22.72 64.31 46.07
C PRO A 11 23.41 63.04 46.62
N THR A 12 23.47 62.80 47.93
CA THR A 12 24.31 61.73 48.50
C THR A 12 23.63 60.36 48.60
N LEU A 13 22.30 60.27 48.54
CA LEU A 13 21.60 58.96 48.55
C LEU A 13 21.49 58.32 47.15
N LEU A 14 21.59 59.12 46.08
CA LEU A 14 21.50 58.60 44.72
C LEU A 14 22.81 57.93 44.26
N LEU A 15 23.97 58.39 44.75
CA LEU A 15 25.26 57.81 44.35
C LEU A 15 25.53 56.43 44.98
N VAL A 16 25.03 56.16 46.19
CA VAL A 16 25.23 54.85 46.86
C VAL A 16 24.32 53.77 46.27
N ALA A 17 23.09 54.13 45.83
CA ALA A 17 22.21 53.21 45.11
C ALA A 17 22.65 52.95 43.65
N LEU A 18 23.32 53.92 43.02
CA LEU A 18 23.86 53.77 41.65
C LEU A 18 25.22 53.02 41.62
N LEU A 19 25.98 53.01 42.73
CA LEU A 19 27.21 52.23 42.88
C LEU A 19 26.98 50.78 43.37
N LEU A 20 25.78 50.45 43.88
CA LEU A 20 25.38 49.08 44.25
C LEU A 20 24.65 48.32 43.14
N SER A 21 24.48 48.94 41.97
CA SER A 21 24.04 48.27 40.73
C SER A 21 25.21 47.90 39.81
N ILE A 22 26.42 47.81 40.39
CA ILE A 22 27.49 46.99 39.80
C ILE A 22 26.89 45.59 39.69
N VAL A 23 26.60 45.19 38.46
CA VAL A 23 26.32 43.83 38.04
C VAL A 23 27.37 42.97 38.72
N SER A 24 27.00 42.30 39.82
CA SER A 24 27.84 41.25 40.38
C SER A 24 28.12 40.31 39.20
N PRO A 25 29.38 40.08 38.81
CA PRO A 25 29.64 39.01 37.87
C PRO A 25 29.03 37.77 38.53
N ALA A 26 28.11 37.10 37.83
CA ALA A 26 27.68 35.78 38.26
C ALA A 26 28.97 34.99 38.44
N VAL A 27 29.28 34.59 39.67
CA VAL A 27 30.47 33.79 39.94
C VAL A 27 30.04 32.37 39.66
N ALA A 28 30.67 31.67 38.73
CA ALA A 28 30.40 30.25 38.56
C ALA A 28 30.66 29.53 39.88
N HIS A 29 29.61 28.91 40.43
CA HIS A 29 29.76 28.06 41.58
C HIS A 29 30.16 26.67 41.10
N GLU A 30 31.31 26.18 41.55
CA GLU A 30 31.78 24.81 41.25
C GLU A 30 30.76 23.75 41.67
N ASP A 31 29.94 24.05 42.67
CA ASP A 31 28.81 23.24 43.10
C ASP A 31 27.76 23.03 41.99
N ASP A 32 27.44 24.07 41.20
CA ASP A 32 26.47 23.98 40.11
C ASP A 32 26.95 23.03 38.99
N TYR A 33 28.26 23.03 38.73
CA TYR A 33 28.89 22.08 37.81
C TYR A 33 28.80 20.65 38.35
N ILE A 34 29.19 20.42 39.62
CA ILE A 34 29.19 19.07 40.23
C ILE A 34 27.76 18.50 40.31
N VAL A 35 26.79 19.32 40.70
CA VAL A 35 25.36 18.96 40.73
C VAL A 35 24.88 18.66 39.30
N GLY A 36 25.22 19.53 38.34
CA GLY A 36 24.90 19.35 36.93
C GLY A 36 25.40 18.02 36.36
N LEU A 37 26.67 17.68 36.62
CA LEU A 37 27.30 16.43 36.20
C LEU A 37 26.64 15.20 36.81
N SER A 38 26.42 15.23 38.13
CA SER A 38 25.86 14.09 38.87
C SER A 38 24.42 13.83 38.44
N ALA A 39 23.61 14.88 38.34
CA ALA A 39 22.24 14.80 37.86
C ALA A 39 22.17 14.31 36.39
N PHE A 40 23.12 14.71 35.53
CA PHE A 40 23.17 14.20 34.15
C PHE A 40 23.40 12.70 34.12
N ARG A 41 24.38 12.22 34.90
CA ARG A 41 24.72 10.78 34.98
C ARG A 41 23.54 9.94 35.46
N ASP A 42 22.75 10.49 36.37
CA ASP A 42 21.60 9.82 36.96
C ASP A 42 20.31 10.00 36.11
N GLY A 43 20.41 10.66 34.94
CA GLY A 43 19.28 10.89 34.02
C GLY A 43 18.30 11.98 34.47
N LEU A 44 18.63 12.74 35.51
CA LEU A 44 17.81 13.81 36.09
C LEU A 44 18.00 15.13 35.33
N TYR A 45 17.61 15.15 34.06
CA TYR A 45 17.84 16.29 33.17
C TYR A 45 17.15 17.59 33.63
N ASP A 46 16.04 17.50 34.38
CA ASP A 46 15.34 18.67 34.92
C ASP A 46 16.13 19.42 35.99
N ILE A 47 17.06 18.71 36.65
CA ILE A 47 17.99 19.26 37.63
C ILE A 47 19.32 19.62 36.96
N SER A 48 19.81 18.73 36.08
CA SER A 48 21.09 18.92 35.40
C SER A 48 21.12 20.18 34.54
N LYS A 49 20.09 20.42 33.72
CA LYS A 49 20.03 21.57 32.82
C LYS A 49 20.17 22.92 33.53
N PRO A 50 19.30 23.31 34.49
CA PRO A 50 19.41 24.62 35.14
C PRO A 50 20.73 24.79 35.90
N SER A 51 21.28 23.72 36.47
CA SER A 51 22.57 23.77 37.17
C SER A 51 23.73 24.06 36.19
N LEU A 52 23.76 23.37 35.05
CA LEU A 52 24.78 23.62 34.01
C LEU A 52 24.62 24.99 33.34
N ASP A 53 23.39 25.49 33.16
CA ASP A 53 23.14 26.86 32.66
C ASP A 53 23.64 27.92 33.65
N ALA A 54 23.38 27.73 34.96
CA ALA A 54 23.85 28.62 36.01
C ALA A 54 25.38 28.65 36.08
N TYR A 55 26.02 27.49 35.96
CA TYR A 55 27.46 27.36 35.88
C TYR A 55 28.04 28.16 34.69
N LEU A 56 27.50 27.98 33.48
CA LEU A 56 27.96 28.69 32.28
C LEU A 56 27.77 30.21 32.35
N ALA A 57 26.84 30.72 33.16
CA ALA A 57 26.60 32.16 33.29
C ALA A 57 27.74 32.91 34.00
N GLY A 58 28.63 32.21 34.71
CA GLY A 58 29.70 32.80 35.50
C GLY A 58 31.10 32.22 35.30
N GLU A 59 31.30 31.43 34.25
CA GLU A 59 32.45 30.53 34.12
C GLU A 59 33.74 31.20 33.62
N THR A 60 34.90 30.70 34.07
CA THR A 60 36.23 31.16 33.63
C THR A 60 37.17 30.04 33.16
N GLU A 61 36.90 28.78 33.50
CA GLU A 61 37.60 27.55 33.12
C GLU A 61 36.99 26.93 31.85
N GLU A 62 37.67 27.19 30.72
CA GLU A 62 37.28 26.76 29.37
C GLU A 62 36.90 25.27 29.28
N ARG A 63 37.69 24.38 29.90
CA ARG A 63 37.48 22.93 29.78
C ARG A 63 36.18 22.43 30.43
N LYS A 64 35.76 23.06 31.53
CA LYS A 64 34.51 22.72 32.21
C LYS A 64 33.33 23.40 31.53
N ALA A 65 33.51 24.61 31.00
CA ALA A 65 32.52 25.26 30.13
C ALA A 65 32.21 24.39 28.90
N ASP A 66 33.23 23.94 28.19
CA ASP A 66 33.13 23.07 27.02
C ASP A 66 32.42 21.74 27.35
N TYR A 67 32.74 21.12 28.48
CA TYR A 67 32.04 19.90 28.88
C TYR A 67 30.57 20.16 29.27
N SER A 68 30.28 21.32 29.87
CA SER A 68 28.90 21.73 30.19
C SER A 68 28.08 21.95 28.92
N HIS A 69 28.65 22.59 27.90
CA HIS A 69 28.04 22.68 26.57
C HIS A 69 27.77 21.30 25.96
N TYR A 70 28.70 20.34 26.12
CA TYR A 70 28.53 18.96 25.65
C TYR A 70 27.34 18.23 26.30
N LEU A 71 27.12 18.42 27.60
CA LEU A 71 26.00 17.82 28.30
C LEU A 71 24.68 18.53 27.99
N LEU A 72 24.71 19.86 27.94
CA LEU A 72 23.53 20.68 27.64
C LEU A 72 22.98 20.40 26.25
N TYR A 73 23.81 20.24 25.21
CA TYR A 73 23.27 19.91 23.88
C TYR A 73 22.54 18.56 23.91
N GLN A 74 23.05 17.56 24.63
CA GLN A 74 22.42 16.24 24.71
C GLN A 74 21.09 16.28 25.46
N ILE A 75 21.04 17.02 26.58
CA ILE A 75 19.80 17.23 27.33
C ILE A 75 18.75 17.89 26.43
N LEU A 76 19.13 18.98 25.76
CA LEU A 76 18.24 19.76 24.92
C LEU A 76 17.78 18.97 23.69
N LEU A 77 18.67 18.17 23.08
CA LEU A 77 18.33 17.26 21.99
C LEU A 77 17.29 16.22 22.44
N ASN A 78 17.47 15.61 23.61
CA ASN A 78 16.50 14.66 24.18
C ASN A 78 15.13 15.31 24.48
N ARG A 79 15.08 16.63 24.64
CA ARG A 79 13.85 17.41 24.83
C ARG A 79 13.28 17.99 23.54
N ASN A 80 13.86 17.68 22.38
CA ASN A 80 13.51 18.27 21.08
C ASN A 80 13.66 19.81 21.03
N ASP A 81 14.46 20.42 21.92
CA ASP A 81 14.84 21.83 21.79
C ASP A 81 16.05 21.95 20.85
N PHE A 82 15.76 21.80 19.56
CA PHE A 82 16.79 21.72 18.51
C PHE A 82 17.60 23.02 18.39
N LYS A 83 16.97 24.19 18.56
CA LYS A 83 17.65 25.49 18.41
C LYS A 83 18.67 25.70 19.52
N SER A 84 18.27 25.47 20.78
CA SER A 84 19.19 25.61 21.91
C SER A 84 20.26 24.53 21.88
N SER A 85 19.89 23.28 21.55
CA SER A 85 20.86 22.19 21.40
C SER A 85 21.95 22.53 20.36
N LEU A 86 21.57 23.02 19.18
CA LEU A 86 22.50 23.43 18.13
C LEU A 86 23.45 24.54 18.59
N LYS A 87 22.96 25.52 19.37
CA LYS A 87 23.80 26.58 19.95
C LYS A 87 24.91 26.00 20.82
N HIS A 88 24.58 25.09 21.74
CA HIS A 88 25.58 24.48 22.62
C HIS A 88 26.52 23.55 21.84
N LEU A 89 26.02 22.82 20.84
CA LEU A 89 26.86 21.97 20.01
C LEU A 89 27.86 22.77 19.17
N ASN A 90 27.44 23.89 18.58
CA ASN A 90 28.32 24.76 17.80
C ASN A 90 29.44 25.36 18.65
N ALA A 91 29.18 25.69 19.92
CA ALA A 91 30.18 26.23 20.85
C ALA A 91 31.39 25.29 21.06
N ILE A 92 31.19 23.98 20.91
CA ILE A 92 32.23 22.95 21.15
C ILE A 92 32.65 22.21 19.89
N SER A 93 32.12 22.60 18.73
CA SER A 93 32.26 21.82 17.48
C SER A 93 33.70 21.74 16.96
N SER A 94 34.58 22.65 17.38
CA SER A 94 36.02 22.66 17.06
C SER A 94 36.91 22.12 18.20
N THR A 95 36.34 21.81 19.37
CA THR A 95 37.10 21.39 20.55
C THR A 95 37.47 19.90 20.46
N LYS A 96 38.74 19.59 20.71
CA LYS A 96 39.24 18.21 20.78
C LYS A 96 39.25 17.73 22.24
N ASP A 97 38.22 17.01 22.65
CA ASP A 97 38.19 16.32 23.96
C ASP A 97 37.85 14.84 23.79
N ARG A 98 38.62 13.96 24.42
CA ARG A 98 38.42 12.50 24.37
C ARG A 98 37.07 12.03 24.94
N ARG A 99 36.40 12.88 25.71
CA ARG A 99 35.06 12.61 26.27
C ARG A 99 33.97 12.78 25.22
N TYR A 100 34.26 13.44 24.10
CA TYR A 100 33.31 13.71 23.04
C TYR A 100 33.22 12.56 22.05
N ASP A 101 32.01 12.11 21.79
CA ASP A 101 31.74 11.23 20.66
C ASP A 101 31.59 12.08 19.38
N THR A 102 32.72 12.30 18.70
CA THR A 102 32.79 13.16 17.51
C THR A 102 31.94 12.64 16.34
N ILE A 103 31.80 11.32 16.20
CA ILE A 103 30.96 10.69 15.18
C ILE A 103 29.49 11.00 15.47
N ARG A 104 29.08 10.80 16.73
CA ARG A 104 27.71 11.14 17.16
C ARG A 104 27.45 12.63 17.04
N MET A 105 28.39 13.49 17.42
CA MET A 105 28.23 14.95 17.30
C MET A 105 28.03 15.39 15.85
N ALA A 106 28.76 14.83 14.89
CA ALA A 106 28.56 15.14 13.47
C ALA A 106 27.15 14.75 13.00
N LYS A 107 26.70 13.54 13.36
CA LYS A 107 25.34 13.06 13.10
C LYS A 107 24.28 13.95 13.76
N ASP A 108 24.43 14.26 15.04
CA ASP A 108 23.49 15.08 15.81
C ASP A 108 23.47 16.51 15.24
N LYS A 109 24.61 17.05 14.79
CA LYS A 109 24.68 18.34 14.10
C LYS A 109 23.85 18.34 12.82
N MET A 110 23.99 17.32 11.97
CA MET A 110 23.16 17.22 10.76
C MET A 110 21.66 17.11 11.11
N LEU A 111 21.30 16.28 12.08
CA LEU A 111 19.91 16.18 12.56
C LEU A 111 19.36 17.53 13.01
N LEU A 112 20.11 18.24 13.85
CA LEU A 112 19.73 19.55 14.38
C LEU A 112 19.57 20.59 13.26
N LEU A 113 20.52 20.63 12.32
CA LEU A 113 20.48 21.54 11.17
C LEU A 113 19.27 21.25 10.28
N THR A 114 18.98 19.99 9.97
CA THR A 114 17.80 19.64 9.15
C THR A 114 16.46 19.99 9.80
N LYS A 115 16.43 20.14 11.14
CA LYS A 115 15.23 20.56 11.90
C LYS A 115 15.16 22.06 12.16
N THR A 116 16.22 22.81 11.91
CA THR A 116 16.30 24.25 12.25
C THR A 116 16.54 25.13 11.03
N ASN A 117 17.46 24.75 10.13
CA ASN A 117 17.82 25.50 8.93
C ASN A 117 18.38 24.57 7.82
N CYS A 118 17.56 24.29 6.80
CA CYS A 118 17.97 23.44 5.67
C CYS A 118 19.11 24.03 4.82
N GLY A 119 19.27 25.36 4.78
CA GLY A 119 20.38 26.00 4.07
C GLY A 119 21.72 25.69 4.74
N GLU A 120 21.78 25.83 6.07
CA GLU A 120 22.98 25.47 6.85
C GLU A 120 23.22 23.96 6.84
N ALA A 121 22.17 23.13 6.84
CA ALA A 121 22.32 21.68 6.67
C ALA A 121 23.00 21.32 5.33
N THR A 122 22.64 22.03 4.26
CA THR A 122 23.22 21.83 2.92
C THR A 122 24.69 22.29 2.89
N ALA A 123 25.00 23.44 3.51
CA ALA A 123 26.38 23.91 3.63
C ALA A 123 27.25 22.92 4.44
N TYR A 124 26.75 22.45 5.58
CA TYR A 124 27.45 21.48 6.41
C TYR A 124 27.70 20.14 5.68
N LEU A 125 26.75 19.70 4.86
CA LEU A 125 26.89 18.50 4.04
C LEU A 125 27.99 18.64 2.97
N ALA A 126 28.16 19.84 2.40
CA ALA A 126 29.23 20.13 1.46
C ALA A 126 30.62 20.06 2.12
N GLU A 127 30.71 20.50 3.37
CA GLU A 127 31.95 20.48 4.16
C GLU A 127 32.31 19.09 4.68
N SER A 128 31.34 18.32 5.20
CA SER A 128 31.61 17.06 5.89
C SER A 128 31.95 15.91 4.92
N ASN A 129 31.34 15.91 3.73
CA ASN A 129 31.55 14.93 2.66
C ASN A 129 31.58 13.46 3.14
N ASP A 130 30.64 13.09 4.02
CA ASP A 130 30.53 11.74 4.57
C ASP A 130 29.14 11.12 4.35
N ASP A 131 29.10 9.80 4.14
CA ASP A 131 27.87 9.06 3.85
C ASP A 131 26.85 9.09 5.00
N THR A 132 27.27 9.32 6.25
CA THR A 132 26.36 9.33 7.41
C THR A 132 25.55 10.61 7.40
N SER A 133 26.22 11.75 7.32
CA SER A 133 25.58 13.07 7.21
C SER A 133 24.69 13.15 5.97
N LEU A 134 25.16 12.60 4.83
CA LEU A 134 24.37 12.49 3.61
C LEU A 134 23.07 11.70 3.81
N ASN A 135 23.15 10.51 4.42
CA ASN A 135 21.95 9.71 4.68
C ASN A 135 20.95 10.41 5.60
N TYR A 136 21.42 11.05 6.68
CA TYR A 136 20.55 11.82 7.58
C TYR A 136 19.87 12.99 6.87
N TYR A 137 20.61 13.72 6.05
CA TYR A 137 20.06 14.80 5.24
C TYR A 137 18.98 14.27 4.28
N LEU A 138 19.26 13.17 3.58
CA LEU A 138 18.32 12.56 2.63
C LEU A 138 17.07 11.98 3.30
N ASP A 139 17.16 11.51 4.54
CA ASP A 139 16.01 11.01 5.29
C ASP A 139 15.19 12.15 5.94
N SER A 140 15.69 13.39 5.89
CA SER A 140 15.01 14.57 6.44
C SER A 140 14.01 15.21 5.47
N GLU A 141 13.29 16.22 5.96
CA GLU A 141 12.35 17.04 5.17
C GLU A 141 13.07 18.06 4.27
N CYS A 142 14.37 18.29 4.47
CA CYS A 142 15.12 19.21 3.63
C CYS A 142 15.18 18.72 2.19
N LYS A 143 15.03 19.67 1.27
CA LYS A 143 15.16 19.46 -0.17
C LYS A 143 16.49 20.05 -0.63
N PRO A 144 17.35 19.26 -1.30
CA PRO A 144 18.51 19.84 -1.97
C PRO A 144 18.05 20.79 -3.09
N GLU A 145 18.79 21.87 -3.30
CA GLU A 145 18.50 22.88 -4.32
C GLU A 145 19.75 23.17 -5.17
N GLY A 146 19.54 23.44 -6.47
CA GLY A 146 20.59 23.86 -7.40
C GLY A 146 21.81 22.94 -7.42
N ASP A 147 23.00 23.55 -7.37
CA ASP A 147 24.31 22.90 -7.48
C ASP A 147 24.58 21.84 -6.39
N SER A 148 23.82 21.87 -5.28
CA SER A 148 23.95 20.85 -4.23
C SER A 148 23.57 19.46 -4.73
N ILE A 149 22.69 19.33 -5.73
CA ILE A 149 22.24 18.02 -6.23
C ILE A 149 23.39 17.23 -6.86
N ASP A 150 24.18 17.85 -7.74
CA ASP A 150 25.31 17.20 -8.39
C ASP A 150 26.38 16.80 -7.37
N MET A 151 26.61 17.64 -6.36
CA MET A 151 27.48 17.32 -5.23
C MET A 151 27.00 16.07 -4.48
N LEU A 152 25.71 15.98 -4.15
CA LEU A 152 25.16 14.82 -3.43
C LEU A 152 25.31 13.53 -4.23
N ILE A 153 25.10 13.57 -5.54
CA ILE A 153 25.26 12.40 -6.41
C ILE A 153 26.72 11.95 -6.48
N ASN A 154 27.64 12.90 -6.59
CA ASN A 154 29.08 12.61 -6.65
C ASN A 154 29.62 12.07 -5.32
N ASN A 155 29.09 12.56 -4.19
CA ASN A 155 29.49 12.12 -2.86
C ASN A 155 28.85 10.79 -2.46
N ALA A 156 27.70 10.42 -3.04
CA ALA A 156 27.02 9.16 -2.77
C ALA A 156 27.81 7.96 -3.30
N LYS A 157 28.43 7.20 -2.39
CA LYS A 157 29.29 6.05 -2.75
C LYS A 157 28.51 4.78 -3.12
N SER A 158 27.30 4.61 -2.60
CA SER A 158 26.45 3.44 -2.84
C SER A 158 25.31 3.76 -3.81
N ASP A 159 24.85 2.74 -4.54
CA ASP A 159 23.65 2.84 -5.38
C ASP A 159 22.42 3.21 -4.53
N LYS A 160 22.29 2.63 -3.33
CA LYS A 160 21.22 2.94 -2.37
C LYS A 160 21.18 4.42 -1.98
N THR A 161 22.33 5.04 -1.74
CA THR A 161 22.40 6.46 -1.40
C THR A 161 22.04 7.31 -2.62
N LYS A 162 22.56 6.97 -3.82
CA LYS A 162 22.18 7.65 -5.07
C LYS A 162 20.68 7.57 -5.34
N LEU A 163 20.04 6.45 -5.05
CA LEU A 163 18.59 6.29 -5.14
C LEU A 163 17.83 7.23 -4.19
N LYS A 164 18.26 7.34 -2.93
CA LYS A 164 17.65 8.28 -1.99
C LYS A 164 17.72 9.73 -2.48
N VAL A 165 18.82 10.11 -3.15
CA VAL A 165 18.95 11.43 -3.77
C VAL A 165 17.89 11.61 -4.84
N ILE A 166 17.86 10.74 -5.86
CA ILE A 166 16.95 10.91 -6.99
C ILE A 166 15.47 10.70 -6.61
N ALA A 167 15.18 9.92 -5.56
CA ALA A 167 13.84 9.75 -5.04
C ALA A 167 13.23 11.05 -4.47
N LYS A 168 14.04 12.04 -4.10
CA LYS A 168 13.57 13.39 -3.75
C LYS A 168 13.20 14.25 -4.96
N PHE A 169 13.59 13.85 -6.16
CA PHE A 169 13.36 14.59 -7.40
C PHE A 169 12.71 13.72 -8.48
N PRO A 170 11.56 13.08 -8.19
CA PRO A 170 10.91 12.19 -9.15
C PRO A 170 10.54 12.90 -10.46
N ASP A 171 10.28 14.21 -10.42
CA ASP A 171 9.90 14.98 -11.60
C ASP A 171 11.10 15.41 -12.46
N ASN A 172 12.33 15.29 -11.95
CA ASN A 172 13.55 15.62 -12.69
C ASN A 172 14.06 14.41 -13.48
N LYS A 173 13.45 14.18 -14.65
CA LYS A 173 13.76 13.05 -15.53
C LYS A 173 15.23 13.00 -15.94
N GLU A 174 15.82 14.15 -16.26
CA GLU A 174 17.22 14.24 -16.70
C GLU A 174 18.17 13.76 -15.59
N LEU A 175 17.92 14.18 -14.35
CA LEU A 175 18.69 13.75 -13.20
C LEU A 175 18.63 12.23 -12.97
N VAL A 176 17.41 11.68 -12.97
CA VAL A 176 17.19 10.25 -12.75
C VAL A 176 17.89 9.43 -13.85
N THR A 177 17.77 9.86 -15.09
CA THR A 177 18.44 9.26 -16.24
C THR A 177 19.96 9.34 -16.13
N LYS A 178 20.52 10.52 -15.81
CA LYS A 178 21.97 10.71 -15.63
C LYS A 178 22.51 9.79 -14.54
N VAL A 179 21.81 9.67 -13.42
CA VAL A 179 22.20 8.76 -12.34
C VAL A 179 22.11 7.31 -12.80
N PHE A 180 21.02 6.91 -13.41
CA PHE A 180 20.83 5.56 -13.93
C PHE A 180 21.93 5.16 -14.92
N ASP A 181 22.23 6.01 -15.91
CA ASP A 181 23.25 5.75 -16.93
C ASP A 181 24.67 5.70 -16.33
N SER A 182 24.90 6.32 -15.16
CA SER A 182 26.17 6.27 -14.43
C SER A 182 26.38 4.99 -13.61
N LEU A 183 25.34 4.18 -13.41
CA LEU A 183 25.37 3.02 -12.53
C LEU A 183 25.77 1.75 -13.29
N ASN A 184 26.52 0.88 -12.62
CA ASN A 184 26.77 -0.46 -13.14
C ASN A 184 25.58 -1.38 -12.86
N PHE A 185 24.79 -1.64 -13.90
CA PHE A 185 23.58 -2.46 -13.90
C PHE A 185 23.72 -3.85 -13.27
N SER A 186 24.87 -4.52 -13.46
CA SER A 186 25.07 -5.87 -12.93
C SER A 186 25.12 -5.88 -11.40
N ASN A 187 25.49 -4.77 -10.80
CA ASN A 187 25.76 -4.65 -9.37
C ASN A 187 24.66 -3.91 -8.61
N LEU A 188 23.60 -3.48 -9.29
CA LEU A 188 22.46 -2.83 -8.65
C LEU A 188 21.73 -3.79 -7.70
N SER A 189 21.33 -3.27 -6.54
CA SER A 189 20.44 -4.01 -5.64
C SER A 189 19.07 -4.26 -6.30
N ASN A 190 18.34 -5.28 -5.84
CA ASN A 190 16.99 -5.55 -6.37
C ASN A 190 16.02 -4.38 -6.14
N ASP A 191 16.13 -3.68 -5.00
CA ASP A 191 15.34 -2.49 -4.71
C ASP A 191 15.64 -1.37 -5.72
N SER A 192 16.91 -1.22 -6.09
CA SER A 192 17.37 -0.28 -7.12
C SER A 192 16.74 -0.57 -8.48
N LYS A 193 16.82 -1.83 -8.90
CA LYS A 193 16.26 -2.28 -10.18
C LYS A 193 14.74 -2.09 -10.19
N LYS A 194 14.04 -2.46 -9.12
CA LYS A 194 12.61 -2.24 -8.98
C LYS A 194 12.22 -0.77 -9.07
N TYR A 195 12.93 0.11 -8.36
CA TYR A 195 12.70 1.55 -8.42
C TYR A 195 12.80 2.07 -9.86
N PHE A 196 13.90 1.79 -10.56
CA PHE A 196 14.10 2.26 -11.93
C PHE A 196 13.06 1.70 -12.90
N ALA A 197 12.70 0.42 -12.79
CA ALA A 197 11.66 -0.18 -13.62
C ALA A 197 10.31 0.56 -13.47
N LEU A 198 9.87 0.79 -12.23
CA LEU A 198 8.64 1.51 -11.94
C LEU A 198 8.71 2.97 -12.44
N TYR A 199 9.86 3.63 -12.22
CA TYR A 199 10.08 5.01 -12.60
C TYR A 199 10.00 5.22 -14.12
N PHE A 200 10.79 4.47 -14.89
CA PHE A 200 10.85 4.64 -16.34
C PHE A 200 9.54 4.25 -17.01
N TYR A 201 8.89 3.19 -16.53
CA TYR A 201 7.56 2.81 -17.03
C TYR A 201 6.53 3.92 -16.81
N SER A 202 6.44 4.46 -15.59
CA SER A 202 5.47 5.49 -15.25
C SER A 202 5.71 6.80 -16.01
N ASN A 203 6.97 7.08 -16.39
CA ASN A 203 7.36 8.26 -17.15
C ASN A 203 7.37 8.07 -18.67
N GLY A 204 7.07 6.87 -19.16
CA GLY A 204 7.02 6.55 -20.59
C GLY A 204 8.38 6.31 -21.25
N ASP A 205 9.48 6.23 -20.50
CA ASP A 205 10.80 5.86 -21.04
C ASP A 205 10.89 4.33 -21.18
N MET A 206 10.26 3.83 -22.24
CA MET A 206 10.17 2.40 -22.50
C MET A 206 11.51 1.76 -22.88
N GLU A 207 12.49 2.55 -23.33
CA GLU A 207 13.83 2.05 -23.65
C GLU A 207 14.56 1.63 -22.37
N ARG A 208 14.67 2.54 -21.40
CA ARG A 208 15.31 2.24 -20.11
C ARG A 208 14.52 1.24 -19.29
N PHE A 209 13.19 1.28 -19.35
CA PHE A 209 12.36 0.23 -18.73
C PHE A 209 12.75 -1.17 -19.25
N LYS A 210 12.89 -1.34 -20.57
CA LYS A 210 13.29 -2.62 -21.17
C LYS A 210 14.70 -3.04 -20.75
N GLN A 211 15.63 -2.10 -20.63
CA GLN A 211 16.99 -2.40 -20.14
C GLN A 211 16.97 -2.97 -18.71
N VAL A 212 16.19 -2.36 -17.80
CA VAL A 212 16.03 -2.89 -16.43
C VAL A 212 15.32 -4.24 -16.44
N ARG A 213 14.23 -4.34 -17.22
CA ARG A 213 13.43 -5.56 -17.32
C ARG A 213 14.25 -6.77 -17.78
N ALA A 214 15.21 -6.58 -18.68
CA ALA A 214 16.05 -7.66 -19.21
C ALA A 214 16.91 -8.36 -18.13
N ILE A 215 17.14 -7.73 -16.98
CA ILE A 215 18.02 -8.23 -15.92
C ILE A 215 17.35 -8.34 -14.54
N TYR A 216 16.04 -8.05 -14.47
CA TYR A 216 15.28 -8.05 -13.23
C TYR A 216 13.82 -8.43 -13.45
N GLU A 217 13.34 -9.36 -12.62
CA GLU A 217 11.98 -9.84 -12.66
C GLU A 217 11.41 -9.94 -11.24
N ASP A 218 10.28 -9.27 -11.01
CA ASP A 218 9.38 -9.53 -9.89
C ASP A 218 7.93 -9.37 -10.36
N ALA A 219 6.97 -9.71 -9.50
CA ALA A 219 5.54 -9.66 -9.84
C ALA A 219 5.06 -8.27 -10.32
N ASP A 220 5.65 -7.18 -9.81
CA ASP A 220 5.27 -5.83 -10.19
C ASP A 220 5.85 -5.47 -11.57
N VAL A 221 7.14 -5.74 -11.79
CA VAL A 221 7.85 -5.40 -13.02
C VAL A 221 7.36 -6.22 -14.21
N VAL A 222 7.11 -7.52 -14.04
CA VAL A 222 6.46 -8.32 -15.10
C VAL A 222 5.02 -7.87 -15.33
N GLY A 223 4.35 -7.38 -14.29
CA GLY A 223 3.03 -6.77 -14.40
C GLY A 223 3.02 -5.52 -15.29
N LEU A 224 4.08 -4.70 -15.24
CA LEU A 224 4.26 -3.54 -16.11
C LEU A 224 4.53 -3.94 -17.56
N GLU A 225 5.32 -4.99 -17.78
CA GLU A 225 5.55 -5.52 -19.13
C GLU A 225 4.24 -6.02 -19.76
N LEU A 226 3.44 -6.79 -19.00
CA LEU A 226 2.11 -7.22 -19.44
C LEU A 226 1.21 -6.01 -19.74
N ASP A 227 1.25 -4.95 -18.93
CA ASP A 227 0.51 -3.73 -19.22
C ASP A 227 1.01 -3.02 -20.49
N SER A 228 2.32 -3.02 -20.74
CA SER A 228 2.92 -2.51 -21.98
C SER A 228 2.42 -3.26 -23.21
N LEU A 229 2.47 -4.59 -23.20
CA LEU A 229 2.02 -5.44 -24.31
C LEU A 229 0.53 -5.21 -24.57
N TRP A 230 -0.26 -5.13 -23.50
CA TRP A 230 -1.69 -4.84 -23.59
C TRP A 230 -1.98 -3.47 -24.23
N LYS A 231 -1.24 -2.42 -23.84
CA LYS A 231 -1.39 -1.06 -24.39
C LYS A 231 -0.92 -0.96 -25.84
N ALA A 232 0.15 -1.67 -26.20
CA ALA A 232 0.67 -1.73 -27.56
C ALA A 232 -0.24 -2.52 -28.52
N GLY A 233 -1.20 -3.29 -27.98
CA GLY A 233 -2.08 -4.14 -28.77
C GLY A 233 -1.47 -5.50 -29.14
N ASP A 234 -0.29 -5.83 -28.61
CA ASP A 234 0.37 -7.12 -28.81
C ASP A 234 -0.29 -8.20 -27.94
N ARG A 235 -1.39 -8.76 -28.44
CA ARG A 235 -2.21 -9.77 -27.72
C ARG A 235 -1.51 -11.12 -27.63
N ASP A 236 -0.80 -11.51 -28.68
CA ASP A 236 -0.10 -12.80 -28.73
C ASP A 236 1.11 -12.78 -27.78
N GLY A 237 1.90 -11.69 -27.82
CA GLY A 237 2.98 -11.46 -26.87
C GLY A 237 2.47 -11.38 -25.43
N PHE A 238 1.32 -10.70 -25.20
CA PHE A 238 0.69 -10.67 -23.88
C PHE A 238 0.37 -12.07 -23.35
N ILE A 239 -0.28 -12.93 -24.15
CA ILE A 239 -0.65 -14.29 -23.72
C ILE A 239 0.59 -15.14 -23.47
N ALA A 240 1.58 -15.10 -24.38
CA ALA A 240 2.82 -15.85 -24.22
C ALA A 240 3.54 -15.47 -22.92
N SER A 241 3.72 -14.18 -22.66
CA SER A 241 4.34 -13.68 -21.43
C SER A 241 3.48 -13.96 -20.20
N TYR A 242 2.15 -13.81 -20.28
CA TYR A 242 1.24 -14.06 -19.16
C TYR A 242 1.32 -15.51 -18.69
N GLU A 243 1.32 -16.46 -19.62
CA GLU A 243 1.40 -17.90 -19.31
C GLU A 243 2.76 -18.31 -18.74
N ASP A 244 3.86 -17.65 -19.12
CA ASP A 244 5.16 -17.86 -18.47
C ASP A 244 5.18 -17.28 -17.05
N TYR A 245 4.75 -16.02 -16.89
CA TYR A 245 4.87 -15.31 -15.63
C TYR A 245 3.90 -15.81 -14.55
N ARG A 246 2.67 -16.20 -14.90
CA ARG A 246 1.69 -16.71 -13.92
C ARG A 246 2.13 -18.01 -13.23
N LYS A 247 3.09 -18.74 -13.80
CA LYS A 247 3.70 -19.94 -13.20
C LYS A 247 4.71 -19.58 -12.11
N LYS A 248 5.32 -18.39 -12.19
CA LYS A 248 6.42 -17.93 -11.33
C LYS A 248 5.93 -16.92 -10.28
N TYR A 249 4.94 -16.11 -10.63
CA TYR A 249 4.52 -14.94 -9.85
C TYR A 249 3.01 -14.90 -9.65
N LYS A 250 2.59 -14.37 -8.49
CA LYS A 250 1.19 -14.03 -8.23
C LYS A 250 0.86 -12.70 -8.92
N LEU A 251 0.30 -12.77 -10.12
CA LEU A 251 -0.05 -11.60 -10.92
C LEU A 251 -1.33 -10.91 -10.42
N LYS A 252 -1.49 -9.61 -10.75
CA LYS A 252 -2.73 -8.87 -10.46
C LYS A 252 -3.89 -9.44 -11.29
N GLY A 253 -5.08 -9.53 -10.68
CA GLY A 253 -6.28 -10.09 -11.33
C GLY A 253 -6.66 -9.42 -12.65
N ALA A 254 -6.33 -8.14 -12.84
CA ALA A 254 -6.53 -7.45 -14.13
C ALA A 254 -5.83 -8.14 -15.31
N ASN A 255 -4.67 -8.77 -15.09
CA ASN A 255 -3.97 -9.52 -16.13
C ASN A 255 -4.70 -10.82 -16.48
N ALA A 256 -5.26 -11.52 -15.49
CA ALA A 256 -6.13 -12.67 -15.73
C ALA A 256 -7.39 -12.27 -16.50
N CYS A 257 -8.00 -11.12 -16.18
CA CYS A 257 -9.16 -10.62 -16.93
C CYS A 257 -8.81 -10.34 -18.40
N ARG A 258 -7.67 -9.70 -18.65
CA ARG A 258 -7.17 -9.42 -20.01
C ARG A 258 -6.89 -10.71 -20.79
N ALA A 259 -6.29 -11.70 -20.13
CA ALA A 259 -6.05 -13.01 -20.74
C ALA A 259 -7.36 -13.70 -21.14
N ILE A 260 -8.35 -13.75 -20.22
CA ILE A 260 -9.70 -14.27 -20.51
C ILE A 260 -10.33 -13.54 -21.69
N ASP A 261 -10.20 -12.22 -21.76
CA ASP A 261 -10.78 -11.41 -22.84
C ASP A 261 -10.16 -11.74 -24.21
N ILE A 262 -8.86 -12.06 -24.25
CA ILE A 262 -8.18 -12.52 -25.45
C ILE A 262 -8.66 -13.93 -25.82
N TYR A 263 -8.62 -14.88 -24.87
CA TYR A 263 -9.06 -16.26 -25.11
C TYR A 263 -10.50 -16.35 -25.63
N LYS A 264 -11.40 -15.53 -25.08
CA LYS A 264 -12.79 -15.46 -25.56
C LYS A 264 -12.90 -14.93 -26.98
N LYS A 265 -12.08 -13.95 -27.39
CA LYS A 265 -12.11 -13.38 -28.75
C LYS A 265 -11.47 -14.30 -29.78
N SER A 266 -10.47 -15.09 -29.38
CA SER A 266 -9.81 -16.10 -30.22
C SER A 266 -10.49 -17.47 -30.18
N ASP A 267 -11.65 -17.58 -29.52
CA ASP A 267 -12.39 -18.83 -29.26
C ASP A 267 -11.55 -19.95 -28.62
N THR A 268 -10.43 -19.60 -27.98
CA THR A 268 -9.48 -20.53 -27.38
C THR A 268 -9.97 -20.96 -25.99
N GLU A 269 -9.81 -22.23 -25.67
CA GLU A 269 -10.10 -22.74 -24.33
C GLU A 269 -9.07 -22.24 -23.31
N PHE A 270 -9.52 -21.98 -22.08
CA PHE A 270 -8.67 -21.55 -20.98
C PHE A 270 -9.14 -22.16 -19.67
N ASP A 271 -8.25 -22.26 -18.68
CA ASP A 271 -8.61 -22.75 -17.35
C ASP A 271 -9.65 -21.81 -16.68
N CYS A 272 -10.85 -22.32 -16.44
CA CYS A 272 -11.93 -21.55 -15.81
C CYS A 272 -11.61 -21.05 -14.39
N ASN A 273 -10.55 -21.56 -13.74
CA ASN A 273 -10.06 -20.99 -12.49
C ASN A 273 -9.45 -19.60 -12.64
N LEU A 274 -9.04 -19.21 -13.86
CA LEU A 274 -8.63 -17.83 -14.15
C LEU A 274 -9.72 -16.81 -13.81
N VAL A 275 -11.00 -17.22 -13.87
CA VAL A 275 -12.12 -16.34 -13.49
C VAL A 275 -12.05 -15.98 -12.00
N ASN A 276 -11.56 -16.88 -11.14
CA ASN A 276 -11.36 -16.60 -9.71
C ASN A 276 -10.26 -15.54 -9.49
N GLU A 277 -9.21 -15.57 -10.32
CA GLU A 277 -8.11 -14.59 -10.25
C GLU A 277 -8.57 -13.22 -10.77
N CYS A 278 -9.29 -13.21 -11.89
CA CYS A 278 -9.85 -12.01 -12.49
C CYS A 278 -10.87 -11.30 -11.59
N MET A 279 -11.79 -12.06 -10.97
CA MET A 279 -12.90 -11.52 -10.20
C MET A 279 -12.88 -12.03 -8.76
N GLN A 280 -12.35 -11.19 -7.86
CA GLN A 280 -12.23 -11.53 -6.43
C GLN A 280 -13.59 -11.58 -5.69
N LYS A 281 -14.61 -10.91 -6.23
CA LYS A 281 -15.96 -10.88 -5.63
C LYS A 281 -16.86 -11.90 -6.32
N TYR A 282 -17.43 -12.80 -5.54
CA TYR A 282 -18.41 -13.79 -5.96
C TYR A 282 -19.75 -13.09 -6.21
N SER A 283 -19.96 -12.61 -7.44
CA SER A 283 -21.16 -11.91 -7.91
C SER A 283 -21.92 -12.72 -8.96
N VAL A 284 -23.09 -12.24 -9.38
CA VAL A 284 -23.84 -12.79 -10.53
C VAL A 284 -22.97 -12.80 -11.80
N ASP A 285 -22.20 -11.74 -12.05
CA ASP A 285 -21.30 -11.66 -13.22
C ASP A 285 -20.16 -12.68 -13.16
N PHE A 286 -19.59 -12.91 -11.97
CA PHE A 286 -18.61 -13.98 -11.76
C PHE A 286 -19.21 -15.34 -12.12
N VAL A 287 -20.43 -15.61 -11.64
CA VAL A 287 -21.14 -16.85 -11.95
C VAL A 287 -21.41 -16.98 -13.44
N LYS A 288 -21.85 -15.90 -14.10
CA LYS A 288 -22.13 -15.89 -15.52
C LYS A 288 -20.89 -16.20 -16.36
N LEU A 289 -19.74 -15.60 -16.02
CA LEU A 289 -18.48 -15.80 -16.74
C LEU A 289 -17.88 -17.18 -16.48
N LYS A 290 -17.82 -17.62 -15.22
CA LYS A 290 -17.29 -18.95 -14.87
C LYS A 290 -18.18 -20.07 -15.37
N GLY A 291 -19.50 -19.89 -15.28
CA GLY A 291 -20.50 -20.80 -15.83
C GLY A 291 -20.32 -20.97 -17.34
N ALA A 292 -20.21 -19.88 -18.09
CA ALA A 292 -19.96 -19.93 -19.54
C ALA A 292 -18.71 -20.75 -19.88
N CYS A 293 -17.61 -20.51 -19.17
CA CYS A 293 -16.35 -21.23 -19.38
C CYS A 293 -16.51 -22.73 -19.12
N LEU A 294 -17.09 -23.09 -17.97
CA LEU A 294 -17.27 -24.49 -17.59
C LEU A 294 -18.21 -25.23 -18.55
N VAL A 295 -19.31 -24.58 -18.94
CA VAL A 295 -20.27 -25.12 -19.92
C VAL A 295 -19.61 -25.36 -21.28
N LYS A 296 -18.75 -24.43 -21.75
CA LYS A 296 -17.99 -24.60 -22.99
C LYS A 296 -17.03 -25.79 -22.92
N GLN A 297 -16.35 -25.99 -21.78
CA GLN A 297 -15.46 -27.14 -21.58
C GLN A 297 -16.17 -28.49 -21.47
N GLY A 298 -17.48 -28.50 -21.16
CA GLY A 298 -18.27 -29.73 -21.07
C GLY A 298 -17.91 -30.68 -19.92
N ASP A 299 -17.13 -30.22 -18.93
CA ASP A 299 -16.74 -31.04 -17.77
C ASP A 299 -17.90 -31.12 -16.76
N ASN A 300 -18.75 -32.14 -16.91
CA ASN A 300 -19.94 -32.36 -16.07
C ASN A 300 -19.61 -32.31 -14.57
N LYS A 301 -18.52 -32.95 -14.12
CA LYS A 301 -18.15 -32.96 -12.69
C LYS A 301 -17.89 -31.55 -12.16
N LYS A 302 -17.16 -30.73 -12.93
CA LYS A 302 -16.88 -29.34 -12.52
C LYS A 302 -18.13 -28.47 -12.59
N ILE A 303 -18.97 -28.64 -13.61
CA ILE A 303 -20.23 -27.90 -13.74
C ILE A 303 -21.17 -28.23 -12.58
N THR A 304 -21.38 -29.51 -12.26
CA THR A 304 -22.17 -29.96 -11.11
C THR A 304 -21.64 -29.38 -9.81
N ALA A 305 -20.34 -29.54 -9.52
CA ALA A 305 -19.74 -29.00 -8.31
C ALA A 305 -19.91 -27.48 -8.22
N PHE A 306 -19.78 -26.78 -9.34
CA PHE A 306 -19.99 -25.34 -9.40
C PHE A 306 -21.44 -24.98 -9.07
N ILE A 307 -22.42 -25.50 -9.81
CA ILE A 307 -23.86 -25.25 -9.62
C ILE A 307 -24.31 -25.56 -8.19
N ASP A 308 -23.89 -26.70 -7.64
CA ASP A 308 -24.24 -27.13 -6.29
C ASP A 308 -23.64 -26.20 -5.21
N SER A 309 -22.46 -25.63 -5.46
CA SER A 309 -21.81 -24.69 -4.52
C SER A 309 -22.47 -23.29 -4.46
N LEU A 310 -23.22 -22.89 -5.49
CA LEU A 310 -23.71 -21.52 -5.61
C LEU A 310 -24.81 -21.18 -4.58
N LYS A 311 -24.67 -20.04 -3.92
CA LYS A 311 -25.72 -19.48 -3.06
C LYS A 311 -26.89 -18.95 -3.90
N PRO A 312 -28.14 -18.95 -3.37
CA PRO A 312 -29.30 -18.44 -4.11
C PRO A 312 -29.12 -17.02 -4.65
N THR A 313 -28.45 -16.14 -3.91
CA THR A 313 -28.27 -14.72 -4.29
C THR A 313 -27.41 -14.48 -5.53
N ILE A 314 -26.55 -15.43 -5.91
CA ILE A 314 -25.65 -15.31 -7.08
C ILE A 314 -25.94 -16.34 -8.17
N PHE A 315 -26.78 -17.33 -7.87
CA PHE A 315 -27.24 -18.33 -8.82
C PHE A 315 -27.86 -17.77 -10.10
N PRO A 316 -28.55 -16.61 -10.12
CA PRO A 316 -29.08 -16.04 -11.35
C PRO A 316 -28.08 -15.94 -12.52
N GLY A 317 -26.77 -15.89 -12.24
CA GLY A 317 -25.74 -15.94 -13.29
C GLY A 317 -25.71 -17.24 -14.10
N MET A 318 -26.28 -18.34 -13.59
CA MET A 318 -26.40 -19.62 -14.30
C MET A 318 -27.68 -19.77 -15.13
N CYS A 319 -28.69 -18.92 -14.92
CA CYS A 319 -30.01 -19.10 -15.52
C CYS A 319 -29.94 -19.23 -17.05
N GLY A 320 -29.25 -18.30 -17.72
CA GLY A 320 -29.11 -18.32 -19.18
C GLY A 320 -28.44 -19.57 -19.78
N TYR A 321 -27.87 -20.47 -18.97
CA TYR A 321 -27.26 -21.72 -19.41
C TYR A 321 -28.07 -22.97 -19.03
N GLY A 322 -29.14 -22.84 -18.24
CA GLY A 322 -29.89 -23.98 -17.70
C GLY A 322 -30.38 -24.93 -18.79
N GLU A 323 -31.04 -24.39 -19.82
CA GLU A 323 -31.55 -25.19 -20.94
C GLU A 323 -30.44 -26.02 -21.60
N TYR A 324 -29.30 -25.38 -21.91
CA TYR A 324 -28.15 -26.05 -22.52
C TYR A 324 -27.52 -27.10 -21.61
N VAL A 325 -27.36 -26.78 -20.32
CA VAL A 325 -26.76 -27.68 -19.32
C VAL A 325 -27.54 -28.99 -19.23
N PHE A 326 -28.87 -28.91 -19.12
CA PHE A 326 -29.72 -30.10 -19.05
C PHE A 326 -29.86 -30.81 -20.40
N HIS A 327 -29.94 -30.05 -21.50
CA HIS A 327 -30.04 -30.64 -22.83
C HIS A 327 -28.84 -31.54 -23.16
N ASN A 328 -27.64 -31.14 -22.73
CA ASN A 328 -26.37 -31.83 -23.01
C ASN A 328 -25.86 -32.74 -21.87
N ASP A 329 -26.69 -33.06 -20.86
CA ASP A 329 -26.30 -33.92 -19.72
C ASP A 329 -25.06 -33.43 -18.97
N LEU A 330 -24.89 -32.11 -18.87
CA LEU A 330 -23.75 -31.48 -18.20
C LEU A 330 -23.94 -31.30 -16.69
N TYR A 331 -25.04 -31.81 -16.15
CA TYR A 331 -25.36 -31.69 -14.73
C TYR A 331 -26.06 -32.95 -14.21
N ASP A 332 -25.43 -33.58 -13.21
CA ASP A 332 -25.88 -34.78 -12.50
C ASP A 332 -26.13 -34.55 -11.00
N GLY A 333 -26.11 -33.27 -10.57
CA GLY A 333 -26.24 -32.85 -9.18
C GLY A 333 -27.66 -32.92 -8.62
N LYS A 334 -27.85 -32.37 -7.41
CA LYS A 334 -29.15 -32.44 -6.70
C LYS A 334 -29.88 -31.11 -6.57
N ALA A 335 -29.20 -29.98 -6.76
CA ALA A 335 -29.73 -28.63 -6.65
C ALA A 335 -30.65 -28.15 -7.81
N HIS A 336 -31.45 -29.04 -8.40
CA HIS A 336 -32.40 -28.69 -9.48
C HIS A 336 -33.33 -27.54 -9.09
N ASN A 337 -33.78 -27.51 -7.83
CA ASN A 337 -34.64 -26.47 -7.28
C ASN A 337 -34.08 -25.04 -7.44
N LYS A 338 -32.76 -24.85 -7.56
CA LYS A 338 -32.18 -23.52 -7.78
C LYS A 338 -32.56 -22.93 -9.14
N PHE A 339 -32.84 -23.75 -10.15
CA PHE A 339 -33.29 -23.28 -11.46
C PHE A 339 -34.74 -22.77 -11.48
N TYR A 340 -35.52 -22.98 -10.41
CA TYR A 340 -36.87 -22.42 -10.29
C TYR A 340 -36.89 -20.89 -10.23
N GLN A 341 -35.80 -20.24 -9.79
CA GLN A 341 -35.74 -18.78 -9.77
C GLN A 341 -35.52 -18.17 -11.16
N CYS A 342 -35.18 -18.99 -12.15
CA CYS A 342 -34.88 -18.53 -13.49
C CYS A 342 -36.15 -18.22 -14.29
N GLU A 343 -36.05 -17.28 -15.23
CA GLU A 343 -37.18 -16.89 -16.09
C GLU A 343 -37.58 -18.07 -16.99
N GLU A 344 -36.59 -18.73 -17.59
CA GLU A 344 -36.71 -19.87 -18.50
C GLU A 344 -36.93 -21.24 -17.81
N LYS A 345 -37.28 -21.28 -16.53
CA LYS A 345 -37.51 -22.53 -15.77
C LYS A 345 -38.43 -23.54 -16.45
N TYR A 346 -39.44 -23.07 -17.20
CA TYR A 346 -40.37 -23.96 -17.91
C TYR A 346 -39.74 -24.58 -19.15
N LYS A 347 -38.81 -23.88 -19.84
CA LYS A 347 -38.02 -24.49 -20.92
C LYS A 347 -37.10 -25.58 -20.39
N VAL A 348 -36.48 -25.34 -19.23
CA VAL A 348 -35.70 -26.36 -18.52
C VAL A 348 -36.58 -27.56 -18.16
N ALA A 349 -37.80 -27.33 -17.66
CA ALA A 349 -38.76 -28.38 -17.37
C ALA A 349 -39.09 -29.23 -18.60
N ASP A 350 -39.36 -28.59 -19.74
CA ASP A 350 -39.64 -29.26 -21.01
C ASP A 350 -38.46 -30.13 -21.48
N VAL A 351 -37.23 -29.65 -21.34
CA VAL A 351 -36.03 -30.44 -21.65
C VAL A 351 -35.95 -31.68 -20.75
N LEU A 352 -36.06 -31.51 -19.44
CA LEU A 352 -36.01 -32.61 -18.47
C LEU A 352 -37.12 -33.64 -18.71
N LEU A 353 -38.34 -33.20 -19.01
CA LEU A 353 -39.46 -34.09 -19.37
C LEU A 353 -39.16 -34.94 -20.61
N LYS A 354 -38.64 -34.32 -21.68
CA LYS A 354 -38.29 -35.03 -22.92
C LYS A 354 -37.20 -36.08 -22.69
N LYS A 355 -36.29 -35.82 -21.75
CA LYS A 355 -35.21 -36.73 -21.38
C LYS A 355 -35.63 -37.81 -20.39
N GLY A 356 -36.82 -37.70 -19.81
CA GLY A 356 -37.32 -38.64 -18.82
C GLY A 356 -36.87 -38.37 -17.38
N ASP A 357 -36.25 -37.21 -17.13
CA ASP A 357 -35.78 -36.79 -15.80
C ASP A 357 -36.92 -36.21 -14.95
N TYR A 358 -38.00 -36.97 -14.81
CA TYR A 358 -39.22 -36.53 -14.15
C TYR A 358 -39.00 -36.13 -12.69
N GLN A 359 -38.08 -36.81 -11.98
CA GLN A 359 -37.77 -36.47 -10.58
C GLN A 359 -37.08 -35.11 -10.46
N ALA A 360 -36.27 -34.70 -11.45
CA ALA A 360 -35.68 -33.37 -11.50
C ALA A 360 -36.74 -32.28 -11.66
N VAL A 361 -37.72 -32.50 -12.54
CA VAL A 361 -38.86 -31.59 -12.73
C VAL A 361 -39.67 -31.47 -11.44
N VAL A 362 -39.96 -32.59 -10.76
CA VAL A 362 -40.62 -32.56 -9.44
C VAL A 362 -39.78 -31.75 -8.45
N ASN A 363 -38.47 -31.96 -8.37
CA ASN A 363 -37.60 -31.23 -7.45
C ASN A 363 -37.58 -29.71 -7.72
N MET A 364 -37.82 -29.28 -8.96
CA MET A 364 -37.92 -27.86 -9.33
C MET A 364 -39.23 -27.21 -8.87
N PHE A 365 -40.36 -27.89 -9.06
CA PHE A 365 -41.70 -27.28 -8.97
C PHE A 365 -42.55 -27.75 -7.79
N LEU A 366 -42.12 -28.76 -7.05
CA LEU A 366 -42.89 -29.28 -5.91
C LEU A 366 -43.16 -28.17 -4.88
N LYS A 367 -44.42 -28.06 -4.44
CA LYS A 367 -44.92 -27.04 -3.50
C LYS A 367 -44.86 -25.59 -4.02
N LYS A 368 -44.88 -25.39 -5.33
CA LYS A 368 -45.01 -24.06 -5.95
C LYS A 368 -46.45 -23.81 -6.35
N ASP A 369 -46.89 -22.56 -6.21
CA ASP A 369 -48.32 -22.24 -6.20
C ASP A 369 -48.92 -21.90 -7.56
N LYS A 370 -48.09 -21.56 -8.57
CA LYS A 370 -48.62 -21.20 -9.89
C LYS A 370 -49.18 -22.44 -10.58
N ASP A 371 -50.24 -22.24 -11.34
CA ASP A 371 -50.92 -23.32 -12.05
C ASP A 371 -50.00 -24.04 -13.06
N MET A 372 -49.11 -23.31 -13.74
CA MET A 372 -48.06 -23.92 -14.57
C MET A 372 -47.07 -24.76 -13.75
N ASP A 373 -46.73 -24.37 -12.53
CA ASP A 373 -45.81 -25.16 -11.69
C ASP A 373 -46.45 -26.47 -11.23
N LYS A 374 -47.72 -26.39 -10.83
CA LYS A 374 -48.55 -27.55 -10.48
C LYS A 374 -48.72 -28.47 -11.68
N TYR A 375 -48.94 -27.91 -12.87
CA TYR A 375 -49.02 -28.66 -14.12
C TYR A 375 -47.75 -29.50 -14.36
N TYR A 376 -46.57 -28.87 -14.34
CA TYR A 376 -45.29 -29.57 -14.50
C TYR A 376 -45.04 -30.62 -13.40
N THR A 377 -45.44 -30.33 -12.16
CA THR A 377 -45.33 -31.27 -11.04
C THR A 377 -46.23 -32.49 -11.27
N ALA A 378 -47.50 -32.28 -11.64
CA ALA A 378 -48.49 -33.33 -11.84
C ALA A 378 -48.11 -34.28 -12.99
N ILE A 379 -47.75 -33.76 -14.16
CA ILE A 379 -47.33 -34.61 -15.30
C ILE A 379 -46.09 -35.45 -14.95
N SER A 380 -45.15 -34.88 -14.21
CA SER A 380 -43.92 -35.57 -13.81
C SER A 380 -44.19 -36.66 -12.77
N LEU A 381 -45.03 -36.38 -11.76
CA LEU A 381 -45.46 -37.39 -10.78
C LEU A 381 -46.18 -38.56 -11.46
N ARG A 382 -47.04 -38.27 -12.44
CA ARG A 382 -47.74 -39.31 -13.21
C ARG A 382 -46.77 -40.19 -13.98
N LYS A 383 -45.76 -39.60 -14.63
CA LYS A 383 -44.69 -40.34 -15.34
C LYS A 383 -43.78 -41.15 -14.41
N LEU A 384 -43.69 -40.77 -13.14
CA LEU A 384 -43.04 -41.55 -12.08
C LEU A 384 -43.94 -42.66 -11.48
N GLY A 385 -45.17 -42.85 -11.98
CA GLY A 385 -46.13 -43.82 -11.45
C GLY A 385 -46.85 -43.39 -10.17
N LYS A 386 -46.69 -42.13 -9.74
CA LYS A 386 -47.31 -41.58 -8.52
C LYS A 386 -48.67 -40.96 -8.84
N THR A 387 -49.59 -41.78 -9.35
CA THR A 387 -50.88 -41.33 -9.91
C THR A 387 -51.74 -40.55 -8.92
N GLU A 388 -51.91 -41.04 -7.69
CA GLU A 388 -52.73 -40.36 -6.66
C GLU A 388 -52.19 -38.96 -6.36
N ALA A 389 -50.87 -38.83 -6.18
CA ALA A 389 -50.23 -37.54 -5.92
C ALA A 389 -50.30 -36.61 -7.14
N ALA A 390 -50.22 -37.16 -8.35
CA ALA A 390 -50.35 -36.40 -9.59
C ALA A 390 -51.76 -35.82 -9.72
N ASP A 391 -52.81 -36.64 -9.51
CA ASP A 391 -54.20 -36.22 -9.65
C ASP A 391 -54.61 -35.25 -8.53
N ALA A 392 -54.13 -35.47 -7.30
CA ALA A 392 -54.31 -34.52 -6.20
C ALA A 392 -53.68 -33.15 -6.54
N THR A 393 -52.48 -33.13 -7.14
CA THR A 393 -51.81 -31.89 -7.55
C THR A 393 -52.57 -31.21 -8.69
N ALA A 394 -52.97 -31.97 -9.72
CA ALA A 394 -53.72 -31.47 -10.87
C ALA A 394 -55.08 -30.88 -10.48
N GLY A 395 -55.76 -31.46 -9.49
CA GLY A 395 -57.04 -30.95 -8.96
C GLY A 395 -56.97 -29.55 -8.35
N THR A 396 -55.76 -29.05 -8.03
CA THR A 396 -55.54 -27.71 -7.47
C THR A 396 -55.20 -26.64 -8.51
N ILE A 397 -55.11 -27.01 -9.79
CA ILE A 397 -54.96 -26.09 -10.93
C ILE A 397 -56.29 -25.37 -11.13
N LYS A 398 -56.28 -24.05 -11.31
CA LYS A 398 -57.49 -23.24 -11.58
C LYS A 398 -57.67 -22.99 -13.08
N GLU A 399 -56.59 -22.84 -13.83
CA GLU A 399 -56.60 -22.59 -15.26
C GLU A 399 -57.11 -23.80 -16.07
N GLU A 400 -58.26 -23.64 -16.74
CA GLU A 400 -58.94 -24.72 -17.48
C GLU A 400 -58.11 -25.27 -18.64
N ALA A 401 -57.37 -24.42 -19.36
CA ALA A 401 -56.50 -24.86 -20.46
C ALA A 401 -55.44 -25.87 -19.99
N LEU A 402 -54.88 -25.67 -18.79
CA LEU A 402 -53.88 -26.58 -18.22
C LEU A 402 -54.48 -27.88 -17.71
N LYS A 403 -55.72 -27.85 -17.18
CA LYS A 403 -56.46 -29.07 -16.82
C LYS A 403 -56.69 -29.94 -18.05
N LEU A 404 -57.19 -29.34 -19.14
CA LEU A 404 -57.43 -30.04 -20.42
C LEU A 404 -56.13 -30.61 -21.00
N LYS A 405 -55.03 -29.84 -20.91
CA LYS A 405 -53.71 -30.30 -21.34
C LYS A 405 -53.19 -31.48 -20.50
N TYR A 406 -53.50 -31.51 -19.19
CA TYR A 406 -53.11 -32.61 -18.30
C TYR A 406 -53.91 -33.89 -18.55
N SER A 407 -55.23 -33.79 -18.79
CA SER A 407 -56.11 -34.93 -19.02
C SER A 407 -55.94 -35.61 -20.39
N GLY A 408 -54.96 -35.15 -21.20
CA GLY A 408 -54.67 -35.71 -22.52
C GLY A 408 -55.53 -35.14 -23.63
N GLY A 409 -55.93 -33.86 -23.51
CA GLY A 409 -56.76 -33.16 -24.49
C GLY A 409 -56.35 -33.45 -25.94
N THR A 410 -57.21 -34.21 -26.61
CA THR A 410 -57.32 -34.30 -28.06
C THR A 410 -57.48 -32.89 -28.63
N GLN A 411 -56.53 -32.46 -29.46
CA GLN A 411 -56.84 -31.61 -30.60
C GLN A 411 -56.97 -32.49 -31.82
#